data_AF-W4VCV0-F1
#
_entry.id   AF-W4VCV0-F1
#
_cell.length_a   1.000
_cell.length_b   1.000
_cell.length_c   1.000
_cell.angle_alpha   90.00
_cell.angle_beta   90.00
_cell.angle_gamma   90.00
#
_symmetry.space_group_name_H-M   'P 1'
#
loop_
_entity.id
_entity.type
_entity.pdbx_description
1 polymer ?
#
loop_
_entity_poly.entity_id
_entity_poly.type
_entity_poly.pdbx_seq_one_letter_code
_entity_poly.pdbx_strand_id
1 'polypeptide(L)'
;MTSQQLAEGSAEQAAAIEQTSATMQETSVTIKQNAENTKNASALSDKTARASDEGYKHMIDMNKSMNEIKKSSDEMAKIIKVIDDIAFQTNILALNAAVEAARAGSAGAGFAVVAEEVRNLAQRSAKAAKDTAEIIEKNIALSTNGVEISNLVSNSLKEINENAEKVSNLVAEISVASEQQANGSEQFAQSIIQMEQVIQQNAAAAQENSASAQELETQAEKILNMVSELNILVKGKDSGMENRKNNVRIDIGAE
;
A
#
# COMPACT_ATOMS: atom_id res chain seq x y z
N MET A 1 -29.75 -46.02 -8.42
CA MET A 1 -28.38 -46.04 -7.86
C MET A 1 -28.25 -47.30 -7.04
N THR A 2 -27.21 -48.09 -7.26
CA THR A 2 -26.88 -49.18 -6.34
C THR A 2 -26.35 -48.60 -5.04
N SER A 3 -26.49 -49.31 -3.92
CA SER A 3 -25.90 -48.89 -2.64
C SER A 3 -24.39 -48.64 -2.76
N GLN A 4 -23.69 -49.41 -3.58
CA GLN A 4 -22.27 -49.24 -3.91
C GLN A 4 -21.98 -47.85 -4.49
N GLN A 5 -22.74 -47.42 -5.51
CA GLN A 5 -22.57 -46.10 -6.15
C GLN A 5 -22.82 -44.94 -5.18
N LEU A 6 -23.78 -45.08 -4.26
CA LEU A 6 -24.04 -44.05 -3.26
C LEU A 6 -22.91 -43.96 -2.22
N ALA A 7 -22.34 -45.10 -1.82
CA ALA A 7 -21.20 -45.14 -0.91
C ALA A 7 -19.94 -44.55 -1.56
N GLU A 8 -19.62 -44.91 -2.81
CA GLU A 8 -18.50 -44.34 -3.56
C GLU A 8 -18.65 -42.83 -3.77
N GLY A 9 -19.83 -42.38 -4.21
CA GLY A 9 -20.11 -40.95 -4.36
C GLY A 9 -20.01 -40.17 -3.04
N SER A 10 -20.40 -40.78 -1.91
CA SER A 10 -20.24 -40.18 -0.58
C SER A 10 -18.76 -40.07 -0.18
N ALA A 11 -17.94 -41.07 -0.50
CA ALA A 11 -16.50 -41.03 -0.24
C ALA A 11 -15.77 -39.97 -1.08
N GLU A 12 -16.12 -39.84 -2.36
CA GLU A 12 -15.59 -38.77 -3.22
C GLU A 12 -15.99 -37.38 -2.72
N GLN A 13 -17.25 -37.21 -2.32
CA GLN A 13 -17.72 -35.94 -1.74
C GLN A 13 -17.01 -35.62 -0.42
N ALA A 14 -16.74 -36.61 0.43
CA ALA A 14 -15.99 -36.42 1.67
C ALA A 14 -14.58 -35.87 1.38
N ALA A 15 -13.86 -36.47 0.41
CA ALA A 15 -12.53 -36.02 0.02
C ALA A 15 -12.55 -34.58 -0.55
N ALA A 16 -13.55 -34.25 -1.37
CA ALA A 16 -13.71 -32.90 -1.90
C ALA A 16 -13.97 -31.86 -0.79
N ILE A 17 -14.74 -32.24 0.24
CA ILE A 17 -14.99 -31.38 1.40
C ILE A 17 -13.75 -31.21 2.26
N GLU A 18 -12.97 -32.26 2.52
CA GLU A 18 -11.71 -32.13 3.26
C GLU A 18 -10.78 -31.13 2.57
N GLN A 19 -10.64 -31.22 1.24
CA GLN A 19 -9.85 -30.26 0.46
C GLN A 19 -10.42 -28.84 0.56
N THR A 20 -11.74 -28.68 0.44
CA THR A 20 -12.41 -27.38 0.54
C THR A 20 -12.21 -26.76 1.93
N SER A 21 -12.30 -27.57 2.99
CA SER A 21 -12.06 -27.18 4.37
C SER A 21 -10.63 -26.69 4.58
N ALA A 22 -9.64 -27.40 4.01
CA ALA A 22 -8.23 -26.98 4.06
C ALA A 22 -8.00 -25.62 3.37
N THR A 23 -8.54 -25.43 2.15
CA THR A 23 -8.45 -24.14 1.44
C THR A 23 -9.15 -23.01 2.19
N MET A 24 -10.26 -23.31 2.85
CA MET A 24 -11.00 -22.32 3.66
C MET A 24 -10.23 -21.92 4.93
N GLN A 25 -9.54 -22.86 5.58
CA GLN A 25 -8.64 -22.54 6.70
C GLN A 25 -7.50 -21.63 6.26
N GLU A 26 -6.86 -21.93 5.13
CA GLU A 26 -5.80 -21.09 4.56
C GLU A 26 -6.33 -19.69 4.22
N THR A 27 -7.51 -19.61 3.61
CA THR A 27 -8.19 -18.34 3.31
C THR A 27 -8.48 -17.53 4.57
N SER A 28 -8.93 -18.18 5.66
CA SER A 28 -9.18 -17.52 6.95
C SER A 28 -7.89 -16.92 7.54
N VAL A 29 -6.76 -17.62 7.41
CA VAL A 29 -5.45 -17.10 7.81
C VAL A 29 -5.07 -15.87 6.99
N THR A 30 -5.26 -15.92 5.67
CA THR A 30 -5.00 -14.76 4.79
C THR A 30 -5.88 -13.56 5.13
N ILE A 31 -7.17 -13.76 5.44
CA ILE A 31 -8.08 -12.68 5.84
C ILE A 31 -7.59 -12.01 7.13
N LYS A 32 -7.17 -12.79 8.13
CA LYS A 32 -6.60 -12.25 9.38
C LYS A 32 -5.32 -11.45 9.12
N GLN A 33 -4.45 -11.96 8.27
CA GLN A 33 -3.23 -11.26 7.89
C GLN A 33 -3.53 -9.94 7.16
N ASN A 34 -4.55 -9.91 6.29
CA ASN A 34 -5.00 -8.69 5.62
C ASN A 34 -5.56 -7.66 6.62
N ALA A 35 -6.32 -8.10 7.62
CA ALA A 35 -6.81 -7.23 8.69
C ALA A 35 -5.67 -6.61 9.52
N GLU A 36 -4.60 -7.36 9.79
CA GLU A 36 -3.41 -6.82 10.46
C GLU A 36 -2.63 -5.85 9.55
N ASN A 37 -2.44 -6.22 8.29
CA ASN A 37 -1.73 -5.40 7.30
C ASN A 37 -2.44 -4.06 7.07
N THR A 38 -3.78 -4.07 7.00
CA THR A 38 -4.59 -2.83 6.90
C THR A 38 -4.41 -1.95 8.12
N LYS A 39 -4.45 -2.50 9.34
CA LYS A 39 -4.19 -1.73 10.56
C LYS A 39 -2.80 -1.07 10.53
N ASN A 40 -1.78 -1.80 10.10
CA ASN A 40 -0.42 -1.27 9.96
C ASN A 40 -0.34 -0.18 8.88
N ALA A 41 -0.98 -0.37 7.73
CA ALA A 41 -1.04 0.60 6.65
C ALA A 41 -1.77 1.90 7.06
N SER A 42 -2.85 1.79 7.84
CA SER A 42 -3.57 2.94 8.39
C SER A 42 -2.65 3.74 9.32
N ALA A 43 -1.97 3.07 10.27
CA ALA A 43 -1.05 3.74 11.19
C ALA A 43 0.12 4.42 10.45
N LEU A 44 0.62 3.81 9.37
CA LEU A 44 1.67 4.39 8.53
C LEU A 44 1.17 5.61 7.75
N SER A 45 -0.07 5.57 7.27
CA SER A 45 -0.71 6.69 6.57
C SER A 45 -0.88 7.88 7.51
N ASP A 46 -1.35 7.64 8.74
CA ASP A 46 -1.48 8.67 9.78
C ASP A 46 -0.13 9.29 10.14
N LYS A 47 0.91 8.46 10.27
CA LYS A 47 2.28 8.94 10.54
C LYS A 47 2.80 9.80 9.40
N THR A 48 2.55 9.40 8.16
CA THR A 48 2.94 10.15 6.95
C THR A 48 2.21 11.49 6.87
N ALA A 49 0.91 11.52 7.18
CA ALA A 49 0.12 12.75 7.23
C ALA A 49 0.68 13.74 8.27
N ARG A 50 0.97 13.26 9.49
CA ARG A 50 1.58 14.08 10.55
C ARG A 50 2.95 14.64 10.16
N ALA A 51 3.82 13.80 9.60
CA ALA A 51 5.14 14.23 9.15
C ALA A 51 5.05 15.29 8.03
N SER A 52 4.05 15.16 7.15
CA SER A 52 3.81 16.12 6.07
C SER A 52 3.28 17.45 6.62
N ASP A 53 2.38 17.43 7.60
CA ASP A 53 1.89 18.63 8.31
C ASP A 53 3.00 19.35 9.07
N GLU A 54 3.87 18.61 9.77
CA GLU A 54 5.07 19.19 10.42
C GLU A 54 6.04 19.79 9.38
N GLY A 55 6.29 19.08 8.29
CA GLY A 55 7.09 19.60 7.18
C GLY A 55 6.52 20.91 6.61
N TYR A 56 5.19 20.99 6.49
CA TYR A 56 4.50 22.19 6.00
C TYR A 56 4.70 23.37 6.94
N LYS A 57 4.60 23.15 8.27
CA LYS A 57 4.90 24.18 9.28
C LYS A 57 6.35 24.66 9.20
N HIS A 58 7.31 23.74 9.03
CA HIS A 58 8.70 24.11 8.84
C HIS A 58 8.94 24.94 7.57
N MET A 59 8.19 24.69 6.49
CA MET A 59 8.25 25.53 5.30
C MET A 59 7.69 26.94 5.54
N ILE A 60 6.64 27.10 6.36
CA ILE A 60 6.15 28.42 6.77
C ILE A 60 7.25 29.19 7.52
N ASP A 61 7.94 28.55 8.47
CA ASP A 61 9.03 29.15 9.22
C ASP A 61 10.23 29.51 8.32
N MET A 62 10.54 28.65 7.34
CA MET A 62 11.57 28.91 6.34
C MET A 62 11.21 30.14 5.48
N ASN A 63 9.96 30.23 5.02
CA ASN A 63 9.47 31.36 4.24
C ASN A 63 9.57 32.68 5.03
N LYS A 64 9.19 32.65 6.32
CA LYS A 64 9.36 33.78 7.22
C LYS A 64 10.83 34.20 7.34
N SER A 65 11.72 33.23 7.55
CA SER A 65 13.18 33.48 7.67
C SER A 65 13.76 34.09 6.39
N MET A 66 13.35 33.60 5.21
CA MET A 66 13.77 34.16 3.93
C MET A 66 13.28 35.61 3.76
N ASN A 67 12.04 35.90 4.12
CA ASN A 67 11.52 37.27 4.09
C ASN A 67 12.27 38.20 5.06
N GLU A 68 12.65 37.73 6.24
CA GLU A 68 13.49 38.49 7.17
C GLU A 68 14.89 38.75 6.59
N ILE A 69 15.52 37.76 5.94
CA ILE A 69 16.80 37.94 5.21
C ILE A 69 16.66 38.99 4.11
N LYS A 70 15.56 38.94 3.33
CA LYS A 70 15.30 39.92 2.26
C LYS A 70 15.19 41.33 2.84
N LYS A 71 14.38 41.51 3.89
CA LYS A 71 14.21 42.80 4.57
C LYS A 71 15.54 43.32 5.12
N SER A 72 16.32 42.47 5.78
CA SER A 72 17.64 42.84 6.29
C SER A 72 18.60 43.25 5.17
N SER A 73 18.54 42.57 4.02
CA SER A 73 19.35 42.91 2.85
C SER A 73 18.93 44.25 2.25
N ASP A 74 17.64 44.54 2.17
CA ASP A 74 17.12 45.84 1.72
C ASP A 74 17.57 46.99 2.65
N GLU A 75 17.63 46.76 3.96
CA GLU A 75 18.15 47.71 4.93
C GLU A 75 19.66 47.93 4.75
N MET A 76 20.43 46.86 4.54
CA MET A 76 21.86 46.97 4.22
C MET A 76 22.10 47.75 2.92
N ALA A 77 21.28 47.53 1.89
CA ALA A 77 21.39 48.27 0.62
C ALA A 77 21.25 49.79 0.83
N LYS A 78 20.33 50.22 1.70
CA LYS A 78 20.15 51.63 2.06
C LYS A 78 21.38 52.19 2.78
N ILE A 79 21.97 51.43 3.71
CA ILE A 79 23.18 51.83 4.44
C ILE A 79 24.36 51.97 3.48
N ILE A 80 24.57 51.00 2.61
CA ILE A 80 25.65 51.03 1.61
C ILE A 80 25.50 52.22 0.66
N LYS A 81 24.27 52.56 0.27
CA LYS A 81 24.01 53.78 -0.52
C LYS A 81 24.45 55.05 0.21
N VAL A 82 24.15 55.16 1.50
CA VAL A 82 24.62 56.31 2.31
C VAL A 82 26.15 56.35 2.40
N ILE A 83 26.81 55.20 2.49
CA ILE A 83 28.29 55.13 2.50
C ILE A 83 28.87 55.59 1.16
N ASP A 84 28.27 55.18 0.04
CA ASP A 84 28.66 55.64 -1.30
C ASP A 84 28.49 57.16 -1.44
N ASP A 85 27.36 57.70 -0.97
CA ASP A 85 27.10 59.15 -0.95
C ASP A 85 28.16 59.90 -0.09
N ILE A 86 28.53 59.37 1.08
CA ILE A 86 29.59 59.94 1.94
C ILE A 86 30.95 59.89 1.24
N ALA A 87 31.29 58.76 0.60
CA ALA A 87 32.53 58.61 -0.15
C ALA A 87 32.59 59.62 -1.30
N PHE A 88 31.49 59.81 -2.03
CA PHE A 88 31.38 60.81 -3.09
C PHE A 88 31.58 62.24 -2.55
N GLN A 89 30.88 62.61 -1.48
CA GLN A 89 31.05 63.93 -0.84
C GLN A 89 32.49 64.17 -0.36
N THR A 90 33.10 63.15 0.24
CA THR A 90 34.51 63.21 0.70
C THR A 90 35.46 63.40 -0.47
N ASN A 91 35.22 62.72 -1.60
CA ASN A 91 35.99 62.89 -2.82
C ASN A 91 35.89 64.32 -3.38
N ILE A 92 34.70 64.93 -3.37
CA ILE A 92 34.51 66.34 -3.78
C ILE A 92 35.19 67.32 -2.81
N LEU A 93 35.09 67.09 -1.50
CA LEU A 93 35.78 67.88 -0.48
C LEU A 93 37.30 67.83 -0.64
N ALA A 94 37.86 66.64 -0.86
CA ALA A 94 39.27 66.43 -1.09
C ALA A 94 39.76 67.12 -2.38
N LEU A 95 38.97 67.06 -3.45
CA LEU A 95 39.26 67.78 -4.69
C LEU A 95 39.31 69.30 -4.46
N ASN A 96 38.33 69.86 -3.76
CA ASN A 96 38.29 71.29 -3.43
C ASN A 96 39.50 71.69 -2.57
N ALA A 97 39.89 70.86 -1.60
CA ALA A 97 41.07 71.08 -0.77
C ALA A 97 42.37 71.04 -1.59
N ALA A 98 42.50 70.11 -2.54
CA ALA A 98 43.65 70.03 -3.44
C ALA A 98 43.77 71.29 -4.33
N VAL A 99 42.63 71.81 -4.82
CA VAL A 99 42.59 73.06 -5.60
C VAL A 99 43.03 74.26 -4.77
N GLU A 100 42.54 74.40 -3.54
CA GLU A 100 42.91 75.52 -2.67
C GLU A 100 44.36 75.42 -2.19
N ALA A 101 44.86 74.20 -1.96
CA ALA A 101 46.27 73.95 -1.66
C ALA A 101 47.20 74.34 -2.82
N ALA A 102 46.81 74.04 -4.07
CA ALA A 102 47.53 74.50 -5.25
C ALA A 102 47.53 76.03 -5.38
N ARG A 103 46.42 76.68 -5.01
CA ARG A 103 46.28 78.13 -5.01
C ARG A 103 47.17 78.83 -3.99
N ALA A 104 47.43 78.19 -2.84
CA ALA A 104 48.34 78.68 -1.80
C ALA A 104 49.84 78.50 -2.13
N GLY A 105 50.18 77.86 -3.26
CA GLY A 105 51.55 77.70 -3.73
C GLY A 105 52.43 76.90 -2.75
N SER A 106 53.60 77.43 -2.40
CA SER A 106 54.57 76.74 -1.53
C SER A 106 54.06 76.48 -0.10
N ALA A 107 53.16 77.33 0.42
CA ALA A 107 52.57 77.16 1.74
C ALA A 107 51.53 76.01 1.79
N GLY A 108 50.95 75.64 0.64
CA GLY A 108 49.94 74.59 0.52
C GLY A 108 50.47 73.20 0.19
N ALA A 109 51.77 73.04 -0.07
CA ALA A 109 52.35 71.79 -0.56
C ALA A 109 52.06 70.57 0.34
N GLY A 110 52.15 70.73 1.66
CA GLY A 110 51.81 69.67 2.62
C GLY A 110 50.30 69.33 2.63
N PHE A 111 49.43 70.33 2.49
CA PHE A 111 47.98 70.14 2.42
C PHE A 111 47.56 69.45 1.11
N ALA A 112 48.25 69.71 0.00
CA ALA A 112 47.97 69.06 -1.28
C ALA A 112 48.17 67.53 -1.21
N VAL A 113 49.22 67.07 -0.52
CA VAL A 113 49.49 65.63 -0.34
C VAL A 113 48.39 64.97 0.49
N VAL A 114 47.96 65.61 1.59
CA VAL A 114 46.87 65.10 2.43
C VAL A 114 45.56 65.04 1.65
N ALA A 115 45.26 66.06 0.85
CA ALA A 115 44.06 66.11 0.02
C ALA A 115 44.02 64.97 -1.02
N GLU A 116 45.14 64.66 -1.67
CA GLU A 116 45.21 63.54 -2.62
C GLU A 116 45.07 62.17 -1.92
N GLU A 117 45.64 61.99 -0.73
CA GLU A 117 45.48 60.75 0.04
C GLU A 117 44.02 60.55 0.49
N VAL A 118 43.35 61.61 0.97
CA VAL A 118 41.92 61.57 1.32
C VAL A 118 41.07 61.25 0.09
N ARG A 119 41.41 61.81 -1.07
CA ARG A 119 40.72 61.53 -2.33
C ARG A 119 40.86 60.06 -2.73
N ASN A 120 42.06 59.50 -2.66
CA ASN A 120 42.30 58.09 -2.96
C ASN A 120 41.53 57.18 -2.00
N LEU A 121 41.52 57.50 -0.70
CA LEU A 121 40.73 56.77 0.30
C LEU A 121 39.23 56.81 -0.03
N ALA A 122 38.70 57.98 -0.40
CA ALA A 122 37.30 58.14 -0.79
C ALA A 122 36.94 57.29 -2.02
N GLN A 123 37.79 57.25 -3.05
CA GLN A 123 37.59 56.40 -4.23
C GLN A 123 37.61 54.91 -3.87
N ARG A 124 38.52 54.49 -2.97
CA ARG A 124 38.56 53.10 -2.47
C ARG A 124 37.30 52.75 -1.68
N SER A 125 36.80 53.66 -0.85
CA SER A 125 35.54 53.49 -0.12
C SER A 125 34.33 53.35 -1.05
N ALA A 126 34.22 54.19 -2.08
CA ALA A 126 33.15 54.10 -3.08
C ALA A 126 33.18 52.75 -3.82
N LYS A 127 34.37 52.29 -4.21
CA LYS A 127 34.53 50.96 -4.83
C LYS A 127 34.07 49.84 -3.90
N ALA A 128 34.50 49.85 -2.64
CA ALA A 128 34.09 48.84 -1.66
C ALA A 128 32.58 48.87 -1.38
N ALA A 129 31.98 50.06 -1.35
CA ALA A 129 30.53 50.22 -1.22
C ALA A 129 29.81 49.58 -2.41
N LYS A 130 30.26 49.84 -3.65
CA LYS A 130 29.71 49.22 -4.86
C LYS A 130 29.84 47.69 -4.84
N ASP A 131 31.02 47.17 -4.54
CA ASP A 131 31.26 45.72 -4.47
C ASP A 131 30.33 45.07 -3.41
N THR A 132 30.09 45.75 -2.29
CA THR A 132 29.16 45.29 -1.24
C THR A 132 27.70 45.35 -1.71
N ALA A 133 27.31 46.39 -2.46
CA ALA A 133 25.97 46.51 -3.02
C ALA A 133 25.64 45.34 -3.96
N GLU A 134 26.58 44.95 -4.82
CA GLU A 134 26.42 43.80 -5.73
C GLU A 134 26.19 42.49 -4.96
N ILE A 135 26.89 42.27 -3.84
CA ILE A 135 26.68 41.10 -2.97
C ILE A 135 25.28 41.14 -2.33
N ILE A 136 24.83 42.30 -1.88
CA ILE A 136 23.50 42.48 -1.28
C ILE A 136 22.40 42.18 -2.31
N GLU A 137 22.50 42.70 -3.53
CA GLU A 137 21.55 42.41 -4.61
C GLU A 137 21.48 40.91 -4.92
N LYS A 138 22.64 40.24 -4.95
CA LYS A 138 22.70 38.79 -5.11
C LYS A 138 21.99 38.06 -3.97
N ASN A 139 22.15 38.49 -2.71
CA ASN A 139 21.48 37.89 -1.56
C ASN A 139 19.96 38.07 -1.62
N ILE A 140 19.47 39.22 -2.06
CA ILE A 140 18.03 39.48 -2.28
C ILE A 140 17.47 38.50 -3.33
N ALA A 141 18.18 38.30 -4.43
CA ALA A 141 17.79 37.35 -5.47
C ALA A 141 17.76 35.90 -4.95
N LEU A 142 18.80 35.49 -4.19
CA LEU A 142 18.87 34.15 -3.58
C LEU A 142 17.74 33.90 -2.58
N SER A 143 17.42 34.88 -1.72
CA SER A 143 16.30 34.78 -0.78
C SER A 143 14.96 34.66 -1.52
N THR A 144 14.76 35.44 -2.58
CA THR A 144 13.53 35.38 -3.39
C THR A 144 13.35 34.00 -4.03
N ASN A 145 14.42 33.43 -4.59
CA ASN A 145 14.41 32.07 -5.11
C ASN A 145 14.14 31.03 -3.99
N GLY A 146 14.73 31.21 -2.82
CA GLY A 146 14.47 30.37 -1.64
C GLY A 146 12.98 30.34 -1.24
N VAL A 147 12.29 31.47 -1.33
CA VAL A 147 10.83 31.56 -1.11
C VAL A 147 10.06 30.76 -2.16
N GLU A 148 10.41 30.88 -3.44
CA GLU A 148 9.75 30.13 -4.53
C GLU A 148 9.90 28.62 -4.34
N ILE A 149 11.12 28.14 -4.06
CA ILE A 149 11.39 26.72 -3.83
C ILE A 149 10.62 26.23 -2.59
N SER A 150 10.62 27.00 -1.50
CA SER A 150 9.89 26.63 -0.28
C SER A 150 8.38 26.51 -0.53
N ASN A 151 7.80 27.36 -1.38
CA ASN A 151 6.40 27.25 -1.78
C ASN A 151 6.12 25.98 -2.62
N LEU A 152 7.02 25.61 -3.53
CA LEU A 152 6.90 24.37 -4.30
C LEU A 152 6.92 23.14 -3.37
N VAL A 153 7.85 23.10 -2.43
CA VAL A 153 7.93 22.02 -1.43
C VAL A 153 6.68 21.98 -0.56
N SER A 154 6.17 23.13 -0.14
CA SER A 154 4.92 23.23 0.64
C SER A 154 3.73 22.64 -0.11
N ASN A 155 3.63 22.89 -1.42
CA ASN A 155 2.57 22.29 -2.26
C ASN A 155 2.73 20.77 -2.38
N SER A 156 3.95 20.27 -2.59
CA SER A 156 4.20 18.83 -2.62
C SER A 156 3.85 18.14 -1.29
N LEU A 157 4.14 18.77 -0.15
CA LEU A 157 3.75 18.25 1.17
C LEU A 157 2.22 18.19 1.33
N LYS A 158 1.50 19.18 0.80
CA LYS A 158 0.04 19.16 0.76
C LYS A 158 -0.50 17.99 -0.08
N GLU A 159 0.06 17.78 -1.26
CA GLU A 159 -0.31 16.63 -2.11
C GLU A 159 -0.01 15.28 -1.44
N ILE A 160 1.12 15.17 -0.73
CA ILE A 160 1.45 13.97 0.06
C ILE A 160 0.39 13.73 1.14
N ASN A 161 -0.05 14.78 1.83
CA ASN A 161 -1.09 14.67 2.85
C ASN A 161 -2.44 14.21 2.26
N GLU A 162 -2.86 14.79 1.13
CA GLU A 162 -4.07 14.36 0.41
C GLU A 162 -3.99 12.90 -0.05
N ASN A 163 -2.82 12.45 -0.49
CA ASN A 163 -2.60 11.06 -0.89
C ASN A 163 -2.59 10.11 0.32
N ALA A 164 -2.01 10.52 1.45
CA ALA A 164 -2.04 9.75 2.69
C ALA A 164 -3.47 9.57 3.20
N GLU A 165 -4.31 10.60 3.09
CA GLU A 165 -5.74 10.52 3.43
C GLU A 165 -6.49 9.55 2.51
N LYS A 166 -6.25 9.59 1.20
CA LYS A 166 -6.84 8.63 0.25
C LYS A 166 -6.42 7.19 0.57
N VAL A 167 -5.15 6.95 0.89
CA VAL A 167 -4.67 5.62 1.29
C VAL A 167 -5.37 5.17 2.58
N SER A 168 -5.51 6.06 3.58
CA SER A 168 -6.23 5.76 4.82
C SER A 168 -7.68 5.33 4.56
N ASN A 169 -8.39 6.04 3.67
CA ASN A 169 -9.76 5.69 3.28
C ASN A 169 -9.83 4.33 2.57
N LEU A 170 -8.94 4.06 1.60
CA LEU A 170 -8.88 2.76 0.92
C LEU A 170 -8.59 1.62 1.90
N VAL A 171 -7.69 1.85 2.86
CA VAL A 171 -7.37 0.87 3.91
C VAL A 171 -8.56 0.61 4.82
N ALA A 172 -9.36 1.63 5.15
CA ALA A 172 -10.60 1.47 5.89
C ALA A 172 -11.62 0.63 5.13
N GLU A 173 -11.78 0.84 3.82
CA GLU A 173 -12.62 0.01 2.96
C GLU A 173 -12.15 -1.46 2.92
N ILE A 174 -10.85 -1.71 2.80
CA ILE A 174 -10.28 -3.06 2.83
C ILE A 174 -10.49 -3.71 4.20
N SER A 175 -10.40 -2.94 5.30
CA SER A 175 -10.64 -3.44 6.65
C SER A 175 -12.09 -3.93 6.80
N VAL A 176 -13.07 -3.13 6.35
CA VAL A 176 -14.49 -3.52 6.33
C VAL A 176 -14.72 -4.75 5.45
N ALA A 177 -14.12 -4.79 4.26
CA ALA A 177 -14.23 -5.95 3.36
C ALA A 177 -13.61 -7.22 3.97
N SER A 178 -12.49 -7.10 4.70
CA SER A 178 -11.84 -8.21 5.38
C SER A 178 -12.70 -8.75 6.53
N GLU A 179 -13.37 -7.87 7.28
CA GLU A 179 -14.32 -8.27 8.32
C GLU A 179 -15.52 -9.01 7.73
N GLN A 180 -16.06 -8.54 6.60
CA GLN A 180 -17.12 -9.24 5.87
C GLN A 180 -16.66 -10.61 5.37
N GLN A 181 -15.44 -10.71 4.83
CA GLN A 181 -14.85 -11.98 4.41
C GLN A 181 -14.68 -12.96 5.58
N ALA A 182 -14.23 -12.46 6.75
CA ALA A 182 -14.08 -13.30 7.95
C ALA A 182 -15.42 -13.91 8.39
N ASN A 183 -16.48 -13.09 8.43
CA ASN A 183 -17.83 -13.56 8.74
C ASN A 183 -18.34 -14.56 7.69
N GLY A 184 -18.07 -14.31 6.40
CA GLY A 184 -18.40 -15.22 5.31
C GLY A 184 -17.69 -16.57 5.44
N SER A 185 -16.40 -16.57 5.79
CA SER A 185 -15.64 -17.80 6.04
C SER A 185 -16.20 -18.62 7.20
N GLU A 186 -16.68 -17.98 8.26
CA GLU A 186 -17.32 -18.68 9.38
C GLU A 186 -18.64 -19.35 8.96
N GLN A 187 -19.45 -18.67 8.12
CA GLN A 187 -20.67 -19.25 7.55
C GLN A 187 -20.38 -20.42 6.60
N PHE A 188 -19.34 -20.31 5.78
CA PHE A 188 -18.88 -21.42 4.94
C PHE A 188 -18.43 -22.62 5.79
N ALA A 189 -17.72 -22.37 6.89
CA ALA A 189 -17.30 -23.44 7.78
C ALA A 189 -18.47 -24.19 8.41
N GLN A 190 -19.52 -23.48 8.81
CA GLN A 190 -20.75 -24.11 9.28
C GLN A 190 -21.45 -24.93 8.19
N SER A 191 -21.46 -24.42 6.95
CA SER A 191 -22.05 -25.13 5.81
C SER A 191 -21.30 -26.42 5.48
N ILE A 192 -19.96 -26.41 5.58
CA ILE A 192 -19.13 -27.60 5.41
C ILE A 192 -19.48 -28.68 6.44
N ILE A 193 -19.61 -28.30 7.73
CA ILE A 193 -20.01 -29.25 8.79
C ILE A 193 -21.38 -29.87 8.50
N GLN A 194 -22.33 -29.09 7.99
CA GLN A 194 -23.65 -29.61 7.60
C GLN A 194 -23.57 -30.57 6.42
N MET A 195 -22.73 -30.28 5.42
CA MET A 195 -22.52 -31.18 4.29
C MET A 195 -21.83 -32.48 4.72
N GLU A 196 -20.85 -32.42 5.63
CA GLU A 196 -20.23 -33.62 6.21
C GLU A 196 -21.27 -34.52 6.90
N GLN A 197 -22.23 -33.94 7.62
CA GLN A 197 -23.33 -34.70 8.25
C GLN A 197 -24.20 -35.40 7.21
N VAL A 198 -24.54 -34.72 6.10
CA VAL A 198 -25.34 -35.31 5.02
C VAL A 198 -24.57 -36.43 4.31
N ILE A 199 -23.27 -36.25 4.07
CA ILE A 199 -22.41 -37.29 3.46
C ILE A 199 -22.34 -38.52 4.36
N GLN A 200 -22.16 -38.35 5.67
CA GLN A 200 -22.19 -39.47 6.62
C GLN A 200 -23.54 -40.17 6.64
N GLN A 201 -24.65 -39.42 6.58
CA GLN A 201 -25.99 -40.01 6.47
C GLN A 201 -26.15 -40.79 5.16
N ASN A 202 -25.68 -40.27 4.03
CA ASN A 202 -25.74 -40.96 2.74
C ASN A 202 -24.93 -42.27 2.76
N ALA A 203 -23.73 -42.24 3.34
CA ALA A 203 -22.89 -43.43 3.50
C ALA A 203 -23.55 -44.48 4.41
N ALA A 204 -24.14 -44.06 5.53
CA ALA A 204 -24.86 -44.95 6.44
C ALA A 204 -26.11 -45.55 5.76
N ALA A 205 -26.90 -44.73 5.06
CA ALA A 205 -28.07 -45.18 4.31
C ALA A 205 -27.70 -46.15 3.17
N ALA A 206 -26.56 -45.93 2.51
CA ALA A 206 -26.03 -46.85 1.52
C ALA A 206 -25.70 -48.22 2.13
N GLN A 207 -25.02 -48.25 3.28
CA GLN A 207 -24.73 -49.50 4.00
C GLN A 207 -26.01 -50.23 4.42
N GLU A 208 -26.98 -49.52 4.99
CA GLU A 208 -28.26 -50.10 5.41
C GLU A 208 -29.07 -50.66 4.22
N ASN A 209 -29.11 -49.93 3.11
CA ASN A 209 -29.75 -50.39 1.88
C ASN A 209 -29.05 -51.62 1.29
N SER A 210 -27.71 -51.67 1.35
CA SER A 210 -26.94 -52.85 0.90
C SER A 210 -27.26 -54.07 1.76
N ALA A 211 -27.30 -53.92 3.08
CA ALA A 211 -27.67 -55.00 4.00
C ALA A 211 -29.10 -55.49 3.73
N SER A 212 -30.04 -54.56 3.56
CA SER A 212 -31.44 -54.87 3.23
C SER A 212 -31.57 -55.60 1.89
N ALA A 213 -30.81 -55.19 0.87
CA ALA A 213 -30.79 -55.87 -0.43
C ALA A 213 -30.24 -57.30 -0.32
N GLN A 214 -29.18 -57.52 0.46
CA GLN A 214 -28.61 -58.84 0.73
C GLN A 214 -29.60 -59.77 1.45
N GLU A 215 -30.35 -59.23 2.41
CA GLU A 215 -31.42 -59.97 3.11
C GLU A 215 -32.56 -60.34 2.15
N LEU A 216 -32.97 -59.41 1.27
CA LEU A 216 -33.99 -59.67 0.24
C LEU A 216 -33.53 -60.73 -0.76
N GLU A 217 -32.27 -60.70 -1.18
CA GLU A 217 -31.65 -61.73 -2.05
C GLU A 217 -31.69 -63.10 -1.38
N THR A 218 -31.23 -63.17 -0.12
CA THR A 218 -31.27 -64.41 0.69
C THR A 218 -32.70 -64.95 0.82
N GLN A 219 -33.68 -64.07 1.01
CA GLN A 219 -35.07 -64.45 1.12
C GLN A 219 -35.66 -64.92 -0.22
N ALA A 220 -35.28 -64.29 -1.33
CA ALA A 220 -35.66 -64.71 -2.68
C ALA A 220 -35.06 -66.09 -3.02
N GLU A 221 -33.80 -66.36 -2.68
CA GLU A 221 -33.18 -67.68 -2.82
C GLU A 221 -33.93 -68.75 -2.01
N LYS A 222 -34.30 -68.46 -0.76
CA LYS A 222 -35.13 -69.37 0.06
C LYS A 222 -36.46 -69.67 -0.62
N ILE A 223 -37.14 -68.68 -1.17
CA ILE A 223 -38.41 -68.87 -1.89
C ILE A 223 -38.20 -69.72 -3.14
N LEU A 224 -37.16 -69.45 -3.94
CA LEU A 224 -36.80 -70.25 -5.12
C LEU A 224 -36.52 -71.71 -4.75
N ASN A 225 -35.80 -71.95 -3.66
CA ASN A 225 -35.52 -73.30 -3.15
C ASN A 225 -36.82 -74.01 -2.72
N MET A 226 -37.70 -73.33 -1.97
CA MET A 226 -39.00 -73.89 -1.58
C MET A 226 -39.87 -74.23 -2.80
N VAL A 227 -39.90 -73.37 -3.82
CA VAL A 227 -40.64 -73.63 -5.08
C VAL A 227 -40.03 -74.80 -5.86
N SER A 228 -38.69 -74.91 -5.89
CA SER A 228 -37.99 -76.02 -6.53
C SER A 228 -38.29 -77.36 -5.85
N GLU A 229 -38.22 -77.42 -4.52
CA GLU A 229 -38.61 -78.60 -3.73
C GLU A 229 -40.07 -78.97 -3.95
N LEU A 230 -40.98 -77.98 -3.95
CA LEU A 230 -42.39 -78.20 -4.23
C LEU A 230 -42.60 -78.74 -5.66
N ASN A 231 -41.89 -78.23 -6.65
CA ASN A 231 -41.98 -78.70 -8.03
C ASN A 231 -41.46 -80.15 -8.18
N ILE A 232 -40.40 -80.53 -7.45
CA ILE A 232 -39.92 -81.92 -7.36
C ILE A 232 -40.99 -82.83 -6.73
N LEU A 233 -41.63 -82.38 -5.66
CA LEU A 233 -42.72 -83.11 -4.99
C LEU A 233 -43.95 -83.30 -5.89
N VAL A 234 -44.34 -82.26 -6.64
CA VAL A 234 -45.57 -82.25 -7.46
C VAL A 234 -45.39 -82.99 -8.78
N LYS A 235 -44.23 -82.88 -9.45
CA LYS A 235 -43.98 -83.59 -10.72
C LYS A 235 -43.51 -85.03 -10.53
N GLY A 236 -43.11 -85.40 -9.31
CA GLY A 236 -42.44 -86.68 -9.04
C GLY A 236 -41.04 -86.70 -9.66
N LYS A 237 -40.17 -87.56 -9.13
CA LYS A 237 -38.85 -87.81 -9.71
C LYS A 237 -39.02 -88.45 -11.09
N ASP A 238 -39.12 -87.63 -12.13
CA ASP A 238 -39.17 -88.15 -13.48
C ASP A 238 -37.84 -88.85 -13.75
N SER A 239 -37.96 -90.16 -13.94
CA SER A 239 -36.86 -91.07 -14.16
C SER A 239 -36.49 -90.93 -15.63
N GLY A 240 -35.70 -89.90 -15.94
CA GLY A 240 -35.23 -89.65 -17.30
C GLY A 240 -33.83 -89.05 -17.28
N MET A 241 -32.81 -89.90 -17.14
CA MET A 241 -31.51 -89.58 -17.72
C MET A 241 -31.70 -89.50 -19.24
N GLU A 242 -31.78 -88.31 -19.81
CA GLU A 242 -31.45 -88.10 -21.23
C GLU A 242 -30.81 -86.73 -21.45
N ASN A 243 -29.49 -86.72 -21.24
CA ASN A 243 -28.48 -86.07 -22.07
C ASN A 243 -28.95 -84.90 -22.98
N ARG A 244 -28.69 -83.65 -22.56
CA ARG A 244 -28.38 -82.55 -23.49
C ARG A 244 -27.22 -81.72 -22.97
N LYS A 245 -26.03 -82.04 -23.47
CA LYS A 245 -25.00 -81.03 -23.75
C LYS A 245 -25.61 -79.92 -24.62
N ASN A 246 -25.63 -78.68 -24.17
CA ASN A 246 -25.09 -77.53 -24.89
C ASN A 246 -25.47 -76.19 -24.22
N ASN A 247 -24.42 -75.47 -23.81
CA ASN A 247 -24.16 -74.11 -24.27
C ASN A 247 -25.17 -73.02 -23.89
N VAL A 248 -24.98 -72.38 -22.73
CA VAL A 248 -25.09 -70.91 -22.64
C VAL A 248 -23.93 -70.40 -21.79
N ARG A 249 -22.88 -70.02 -22.50
CA ARG A 249 -21.86 -69.08 -22.06
C ARG A 249 -22.57 -67.73 -21.92
N ILE A 250 -22.83 -67.28 -20.70
CA ILE A 250 -23.17 -65.87 -20.46
C ILE A 250 -21.85 -65.19 -20.09
N ASP A 251 -21.23 -64.60 -21.11
CA ASP A 251 -20.39 -63.42 -20.93
C ASP A 251 -21.26 -62.36 -20.23
N ILE A 252 -20.88 -62.00 -19.00
CA ILE A 252 -21.21 -60.69 -18.46
C ILE A 252 -19.87 -60.01 -18.27
N GLY A 253 -19.73 -58.91 -19.01
CA GLY A 253 -18.48 -58.24 -19.27
C GLY A 253 -17.77 -57.73 -18.02
N ALA A 254 -16.47 -57.55 -18.21
CA ALA A 254 -15.65 -56.66 -17.42
C ALA A 254 -16.28 -55.26 -17.39
N GLU A 255 -16.42 -54.73 -16.17
CA GLU A 255 -15.96 -53.37 -15.86
C GLU A 255 -14.62 -53.49 -15.15
#